data_AF-A0A813JZA2-F1
#
_entry.id   AF-A0A813JZA2-F1
#
_cell.length_a   1.000
_cell.length_b   1.000
_cell.length_c   1.000
_cell.angle_alpha   90.00
_cell.angle_beta   90.00
_cell.angle_gamma   90.00
#
_symmetry.space_group_name_H-M   'P 1'
#
loop_
_entity.id
_entity.type
_entity.pdbx_description
1 polymer ?
#
loop_
_entity_poly.entity_id
_entity_poly.type
_entity_poly.pdbx_seq_one_letter_code
_entity_poly.pdbx_strand_id
1 'polypeptide(L)'
;MDFLQQLDEASLRKQQYAEQERAAKALIKEFQKKCSLAAQKGETECRHEDSMFFYNGNFPNDESLMLLDQKLRETFGPDSQTWVSFSDGGQGIILAATWPEPTRRAPRSNRISQCPVCLCRAEIVALTPCGHVLCVSCSTIFLRGTSCLVCGEPVAGRQNLFS
;
A
#
# COMPACT_ATOMS: atom_id res chain seq x y z
N MET A 1 -47.55 1.51 -23.55
CA MET A 1 -46.89 0.77 -22.46
C MET A 1 -47.48 1.25 -21.15
N ASP A 2 -47.90 0.33 -20.29
CA ASP A 2 -48.60 0.61 -19.03
C ASP A 2 -47.60 1.07 -17.95
N PHE A 3 -47.99 2.00 -17.09
CA PHE A 3 -47.16 2.53 -16.01
C PHE A 3 -46.76 1.43 -15.02
N LEU A 4 -47.68 0.50 -14.73
CA LEU A 4 -47.41 -0.63 -13.83
C LEU A 4 -46.28 -1.53 -14.37
N GLN A 5 -46.28 -1.77 -15.69
CA GLN A 5 -45.23 -2.55 -16.34
C GLN A 5 -43.86 -1.87 -16.23
N GLN A 6 -43.79 -0.55 -16.38
CA GLN A 6 -42.54 0.21 -16.20
C GLN A 6 -42.02 0.15 -14.77
N LEU A 7 -42.91 0.15 -13.78
CA LEU A 7 -42.55 0.08 -12.37
C LEU A 7 -41.99 -1.29 -11.99
N ASP A 8 -42.59 -2.36 -12.50
CA ASP A 8 -42.12 -3.74 -12.29
C ASP A 8 -40.76 -3.97 -12.94
N GLU A 9 -40.56 -3.50 -14.18
CA GLU A 9 -39.27 -3.57 -14.88
C GLU A 9 -38.17 -2.80 -14.14
N ALA A 10 -38.46 -1.60 -13.61
CA ALA A 10 -37.52 -0.81 -12.83
C ALA A 10 -37.15 -1.49 -11.51
N SER A 11 -38.12 -2.11 -10.83
CA SER A 11 -37.89 -2.87 -9.60
C SER A 11 -36.98 -4.08 -9.83
N LEU A 12 -37.24 -4.84 -10.89
CA LEU A 12 -36.42 -5.99 -11.28
C LEU A 12 -34.97 -5.58 -11.58
N ARG A 13 -34.76 -4.51 -12.35
CA ARG A 13 -33.42 -3.98 -12.63
C ARG A 13 -32.67 -3.57 -11.37
N LYS A 14 -33.37 -2.93 -10.42
CA LYS A 14 -32.77 -2.52 -9.14
C LYS A 14 -32.34 -3.73 -8.30
N GLN A 15 -33.14 -4.80 -8.30
CA GLN A 15 -32.80 -6.05 -7.61
C GLN A 15 -31.57 -6.71 -8.26
N GLN A 16 -31.56 -6.83 -9.59
CA GLN A 16 -30.43 -7.38 -10.33
C GLN A 16 -29.13 -6.59 -10.07
N TYR A 17 -29.20 -5.26 -10.10
CA TYR A 17 -28.05 -4.41 -9.79
C TYR A 17 -27.55 -4.62 -8.35
N ALA A 18 -28.45 -4.72 -7.37
CA ALA A 18 -28.07 -4.94 -5.98
C ALA A 18 -27.41 -6.31 -5.76
N GLU A 19 -27.84 -7.34 -6.50
CA GLU A 19 -27.22 -8.67 -6.49
C GLU A 19 -25.82 -8.64 -7.14
N GLN A 20 -25.68 -7.98 -8.29
CA GLN A 20 -24.40 -7.78 -8.95
C GLN A 20 -23.41 -7.02 -8.07
N GLU A 21 -23.86 -5.95 -7.42
CA GLU A 21 -23.02 -5.16 -6.50
C GLU A 21 -22.57 -6.00 -5.29
N ARG A 22 -23.45 -6.84 -4.75
CA ARG A 22 -23.11 -7.76 -3.65
C ARG A 22 -22.07 -8.79 -4.09
N ALA A 23 -22.25 -9.38 -5.27
CA ALA A 23 -21.30 -10.34 -5.84
C ALA A 23 -19.92 -9.70 -6.09
N ALA A 24 -19.90 -8.51 -6.71
CA ALA A 24 -18.68 -7.75 -6.95
C ALA A 24 -17.93 -7.44 -5.64
N LYS A 25 -18.64 -7.00 -4.60
CA LYS A 25 -18.06 -6.75 -3.27
C LYS A 25 -17.47 -8.02 -2.64
N ALA A 26 -18.16 -9.16 -2.78
CA ALA A 26 -17.68 -10.44 -2.25
C ALA A 26 -16.37 -10.87 -2.94
N LEU A 27 -16.33 -10.79 -4.28
CA LEU A 27 -15.16 -11.12 -5.08
C LEU A 27 -13.97 -10.21 -4.75
N ILE A 28 -14.19 -8.89 -4.68
CA ILE A 28 -13.13 -7.92 -4.34
C ILE A 28 -12.59 -8.17 -2.93
N LYS A 29 -13.45 -8.54 -1.98
CA LYS A 29 -13.01 -8.88 -0.62
C LYS A 29 -12.12 -10.11 -0.59
N GLU A 30 -12.44 -11.14 -1.38
CA GLU A 30 -11.58 -12.31 -1.52
C GLU A 30 -10.24 -11.95 -2.17
N PHE A 31 -10.28 -11.17 -3.25
CA PHE A 31 -9.10 -10.67 -3.94
C PHE A 31 -8.19 -9.86 -3.02
N GLN A 32 -8.76 -8.91 -2.26
CA GLN A 32 -8.04 -8.11 -1.28
C GLN A 32 -7.33 -8.98 -0.24
N LYS A 33 -7.98 -10.05 0.24
CA LYS A 33 -7.38 -10.99 1.18
C LYS A 33 -6.16 -11.69 0.57
N LYS A 34 -6.26 -12.15 -0.69
CA LYS A 34 -5.15 -12.78 -1.42
C LYS A 34 -3.98 -11.80 -1.62
N CYS A 35 -4.27 -10.57 -2.05
CA CYS A 35 -3.22 -9.58 -2.30
C CYS A 35 -2.55 -9.09 -1.00
N SER A 36 -3.29 -9.02 0.10
CA SER A 36 -2.72 -8.72 1.42
C SER A 36 -1.70 -9.78 1.85
N LEU A 37 -1.98 -11.06 1.55
CA LEU A 37 -1.05 -12.16 1.82
C LEU A 37 0.18 -12.12 0.89
N ALA A 38 0.00 -11.76 -0.38
CA ALA A 38 1.10 -11.55 -1.33
C ALA A 38 2.03 -10.41 -0.87
N ALA A 39 1.45 -9.27 -0.48
CA ALA A 39 2.19 -8.13 0.04
C ALA A 39 2.98 -8.46 1.32
N GLN A 40 2.42 -9.28 2.22
CA GLN A 40 3.14 -9.76 3.42
C GLN A 40 4.36 -10.62 3.08
N LYS A 41 4.37 -11.28 1.92
CA LYS A 41 5.53 -12.02 1.40
C LYS A 41 6.53 -11.14 0.65
N GLY A 42 6.24 -9.85 0.49
CA GLY A 42 7.07 -8.91 -0.27
C GLY A 42 6.84 -8.97 -1.78
N GLU A 43 5.77 -9.60 -2.24
CA GLU A 43 5.36 -9.54 -3.65
C GLU A 43 4.81 -8.13 -3.97
N THR A 44 4.92 -7.71 -5.24
CA THR A 44 4.50 -6.40 -5.76
C THR A 44 3.33 -6.48 -6.71
N GLU A 45 2.92 -7.70 -7.03
CA GLU A 45 1.84 -8.03 -7.93
C GLU A 45 0.99 -9.13 -7.31
N CYS A 46 -0.31 -9.05 -7.52
CA CYS A 46 -1.26 -10.09 -7.17
C CYS A 46 -2.25 -10.25 -8.30
N ARG A 47 -2.37 -11.49 -8.78
CA ARG A 47 -3.30 -11.88 -9.84
C ARG A 47 -4.25 -12.94 -9.30
N HIS A 48 -5.53 -12.74 -9.56
CA HIS A 48 -6.57 -13.71 -9.27
C HIS A 48 -7.42 -13.93 -10.50
N GLU A 49 -7.38 -15.14 -11.01
CA GLU A 49 -8.33 -15.62 -11.99
C GLU A 49 -9.48 -16.28 -11.26
N ASP A 50 -10.70 -15.86 -11.59
CA ASP A 50 -11.92 -16.51 -11.16
C ASP A 50 -12.66 -17.02 -12.39
N SER A 51 -12.77 -18.35 -12.47
CA SER A 51 -13.53 -19.06 -13.50
C SER A 51 -15.03 -19.10 -13.18
N MET A 52 -15.49 -18.40 -12.13
CA MET A 52 -16.89 -18.43 -11.76
C MET A 52 -17.77 -17.67 -12.77
N PHE A 53 -18.66 -18.46 -13.37
CA PHE A 53 -19.97 -18.04 -13.84
C PHE A 53 -20.59 -17.08 -12.83
N PHE A 54 -20.71 -15.81 -13.18
CA PHE A 54 -21.54 -14.89 -12.41
C PHE A 54 -22.92 -15.55 -12.23
N TYR A 55 -23.29 -15.73 -10.96
CA TYR A 55 -24.45 -16.49 -10.51
C TYR A 55 -25.67 -16.22 -11.41
N ASN A 56 -26.29 -17.30 -11.90
CA ASN A 56 -27.45 -17.34 -12.80
C ASN A 56 -27.20 -17.13 -14.31
N GLY A 57 -25.98 -17.38 -14.80
CA GLY A 57 -25.75 -17.59 -16.25
C GLY A 57 -25.69 -16.32 -17.09
N ASN A 58 -25.62 -15.14 -16.46
CA ASN A 58 -25.38 -13.89 -17.15
C ASN A 58 -23.88 -13.60 -17.15
N PHE A 59 -23.29 -13.54 -18.34
CA PHE A 59 -21.94 -13.04 -18.53
C PHE A 59 -21.83 -11.60 -18.00
N PRO A 60 -20.68 -11.22 -17.42
CA PRO A 60 -20.46 -9.83 -17.05
C PRO A 60 -20.57 -8.98 -18.32
N ASN A 61 -21.53 -8.06 -18.32
CA ASN A 61 -21.61 -7.02 -19.33
C ASN A 61 -20.54 -5.95 -19.03
N ASP A 62 -20.30 -5.06 -19.99
CA ASP A 62 -19.34 -3.96 -19.84
C ASP A 62 -19.61 -3.13 -18.56
N GLU A 63 -20.88 -2.96 -18.19
CA GLU A 63 -21.29 -2.26 -16.97
C GLU A 63 -20.79 -2.94 -15.69
N SER A 64 -20.86 -4.27 -15.62
CA SER A 64 -20.34 -5.05 -14.49
C SER A 64 -18.82 -4.94 -14.37
N LEU A 65 -18.11 -4.93 -15.51
CA LEU A 65 -16.66 -4.73 -15.53
C LEU A 65 -16.28 -3.32 -15.06
N MET A 66 -17.01 -2.30 -15.50
CA MET A 66 -16.82 -0.92 -15.04
C MET A 66 -17.05 -0.81 -13.53
N LEU A 67 -18.09 -1.44 -13.00
CA LEU A 67 -18.37 -1.47 -11.56
C LEU A 67 -17.24 -2.16 -10.78
N LEU A 68 -16.71 -3.27 -11.30
CA LEU A 68 -15.57 -3.98 -10.70
C LEU A 68 -14.29 -3.13 -10.71
N ASP A 69 -13.96 -2.50 -11.84
CA ASP A 69 -12.79 -1.62 -11.96
C ASP A 69 -12.89 -0.44 -10.98
N GLN A 70 -14.05 0.22 -10.93
CA GLN A 70 -14.31 1.30 -9.98
C GLN A 70 -14.08 0.84 -8.53
N LYS A 71 -14.66 -0.30 -8.14
CA LYS A 71 -14.57 -0.81 -6.77
C LYS A 71 -13.16 -1.29 -6.41
N LEU A 72 -12.40 -1.81 -7.38
CA LEU A 72 -10.98 -2.12 -7.18
C LEU A 72 -10.17 -0.87 -6.86
N ARG A 73 -10.32 0.20 -7.66
CA ARG A 73 -9.61 1.47 -7.42
C ARG A 73 -9.97 2.08 -6.06
N GLU A 74 -11.25 2.04 -5.69
CA GLU A 74 -11.70 2.47 -4.35
C GLU A 74 -11.04 1.67 -3.23
N THR A 75 -10.78 0.38 -3.43
CA THR A 75 -10.25 -0.53 -2.40
C THR A 75 -8.72 -0.44 -2.25
N PHE A 76 -7.98 -0.33 -3.36
CA PHE A 76 -6.51 -0.36 -3.37
C PHE A 76 -5.86 1.02 -3.37
N GLY A 77 -6.64 2.09 -3.54
CA GLY A 77 -6.17 3.46 -3.52
C GLY A 77 -5.46 3.89 -4.82
N PRO A 78 -5.11 5.19 -4.91
CA PRO A 78 -4.60 5.79 -6.15
C PRO A 78 -3.17 5.37 -6.51
N ASP A 79 -2.39 4.87 -5.56
CA ASP A 79 -1.00 4.47 -5.77
C ASP A 79 -0.88 3.06 -6.38
N SER A 80 -1.98 2.31 -6.43
CA SER A 80 -2.02 0.95 -6.99
C SER A 80 -2.54 0.99 -8.43
N GLN A 81 -1.94 0.20 -9.32
CA GLN A 81 -2.52 -0.01 -10.64
C GLN A 81 -3.39 -1.26 -10.58
N THR A 82 -4.68 -1.11 -10.87
CA THR A 82 -5.64 -2.22 -10.91
C THR A 82 -6.19 -2.35 -12.32
N TRP A 83 -6.43 -3.59 -12.76
CA TRP A 83 -7.17 -3.83 -13.99
C TRP A 83 -8.03 -5.08 -13.88
N VAL A 84 -9.10 -5.07 -14.68
CA VAL A 84 -10.01 -6.19 -14.87
C VAL A 84 -9.95 -6.58 -16.34
N SER A 85 -9.82 -7.87 -16.61
CA SER A 85 -9.84 -8.41 -17.98
C SER A 85 -10.56 -9.74 -18.02
N PHE A 86 -11.00 -10.17 -19.21
CA PHE A 86 -11.49 -11.53 -19.40
C PHE A 86 -10.33 -12.51 -19.46
N SER A 87 -10.54 -13.73 -18.98
CA SER A 87 -9.58 -14.81 -19.19
C SER A 87 -9.49 -15.22 -20.67
N ASP A 88 -8.36 -15.81 -21.04
CA ASP A 88 -8.16 -16.35 -22.39
C ASP A 88 -9.21 -17.46 -22.64
N GLY A 89 -10.16 -17.17 -23.54
CA GLY A 89 -11.31 -18.03 -23.81
C GLY A 89 -12.65 -17.49 -23.28
N GLY A 90 -12.65 -16.33 -22.61
CA GLY A 90 -13.86 -15.63 -22.19
C GLY A 90 -14.66 -16.34 -21.10
N GLN A 91 -14.10 -17.37 -20.46
CA GLN A 91 -14.79 -18.19 -19.46
C GLN A 91 -14.63 -17.68 -18.02
N GLY A 92 -13.97 -16.55 -17.83
CA GLY A 92 -13.72 -16.01 -16.51
C GLY A 92 -13.23 -14.57 -16.55
N ILE A 93 -12.93 -14.05 -15.37
CA ILE A 93 -12.36 -12.73 -15.18
C ILE A 93 -11.03 -12.83 -14.45
N ILE A 94 -10.11 -11.96 -14.83
CA ILE A 94 -8.83 -11.78 -14.20
C ILE A 94 -8.85 -10.42 -13.50
N LEU A 95 -8.66 -10.46 -12.18
CA LEU A 95 -8.39 -9.30 -11.36
C LEU A 95 -6.89 -9.25 -11.10
N ALA A 96 -6.28 -8.09 -11.32
CA ALA A 96 -4.89 -7.88 -11.00
C ALA A 96 -4.68 -6.52 -10.35
N ALA A 97 -3.73 -6.49 -9.42
CA ALA A 97 -3.29 -5.30 -8.73
C ALA A 97 -1.77 -5.32 -8.63
N THR A 98 -1.15 -4.21 -8.99
CA THR A 98 0.27 -3.95 -8.72
C THR A 98 0.38 -2.75 -7.79
N TRP A 99 1.37 -2.81 -6.91
CA TRP A 99 1.72 -1.71 -6.01
C TRP A 99 3.20 -1.41 -6.14
N PRO A 100 3.63 -0.17 -5.89
CA PRO A 100 5.04 0.18 -5.92
C PRO A 100 5.79 -0.74 -4.96
N GLU A 101 6.98 -1.19 -5.38
CA GLU A 101 7.93 -1.76 -4.43
C GLU A 101 7.99 -0.80 -3.25
N PRO A 102 7.90 -1.31 -2.00
CA PRO A 102 8.19 -0.48 -0.85
C PRO A 102 9.60 0.01 -1.11
N THR A 103 9.73 1.26 -1.57
CA THR A 103 11.03 1.84 -1.86
C THR A 103 11.83 1.51 -0.64
N ARG A 104 12.81 0.61 -0.78
CA ARG A 104 13.80 0.41 0.25
C ARG A 104 14.42 1.78 0.29
N ARG A 105 13.90 2.64 1.16
CA ARG A 105 14.49 3.91 1.47
C ARG A 105 15.80 3.43 2.04
N ALA A 106 16.82 3.34 1.18
CA ALA A 106 18.20 3.13 1.57
C ALA A 106 18.33 4.03 2.78
N PRO A 107 18.56 3.45 3.98
CA PRO A 107 18.25 4.07 5.26
C PRO A 107 18.65 5.50 5.10
N ARG A 108 17.64 6.41 4.98
CA ARG A 108 17.86 7.77 4.45
C ARG A 108 19.09 8.20 5.19
N SER A 109 20.23 8.31 4.50
CA SER A 109 21.44 8.62 5.22
C SER A 109 21.05 9.96 5.78
N ASN A 110 20.85 10.02 7.08
CA ASN A 110 20.76 11.24 7.81
C ASN A 110 22.21 11.75 7.77
N ARG A 111 22.72 12.06 6.56
CA ARG A 111 23.47 13.28 6.32
C ARG A 111 22.50 14.39 6.72
N ILE A 112 22.26 14.48 8.03
CA ILE A 112 21.88 15.71 8.68
C ILE A 112 23.09 16.56 8.31
N SER A 113 22.91 17.40 7.29
CA SER A 113 23.99 18.28 6.86
C SER A 113 24.45 19.18 7.99
N GLN A 114 23.67 19.25 9.08
CA GLN A 114 23.82 20.11 10.24
C GLN A 114 23.79 19.29 11.54
N CYS A 115 24.63 19.66 12.51
CA CYS A 115 24.56 19.09 13.85
C CYS A 115 23.24 19.49 14.54
N PRO A 116 22.46 18.59 15.16
CA PRO A 116 21.20 18.95 15.83
C PRO A 116 21.39 19.82 17.08
N VAL A 117 22.62 19.96 17.59
CA VAL A 117 22.94 20.78 18.77
C VAL A 117 23.26 22.22 18.40
N CYS A 118 24.14 22.44 17.40
CA CYS A 118 24.59 23.78 17.02
C CYS A 118 24.12 24.25 15.64
N LEU A 119 23.47 23.37 14.88
CA LEU A 119 22.98 23.59 13.50
C LEU A 119 24.08 23.93 12.47
N CYS A 120 25.36 23.83 12.83
CA CYS A 120 26.48 24.01 11.90
C CYS A 120 26.71 22.76 11.04
N ARG A 121 27.15 22.96 9.79
CA ARG A 121 27.65 21.88 8.93
C ARG A 121 29.08 21.54 9.31
N ALA A 122 29.37 20.27 9.63
CA ALA A 122 30.70 19.85 10.05
C ALA A 122 30.90 18.33 9.92
N GLU A 123 32.15 17.90 10.07
CA GLU A 123 32.55 16.50 10.26
C GLU A 123 31.71 15.83 11.35
N ILE A 124 31.34 14.57 11.09
CA ILE A 124 30.26 13.90 11.81
C ILE A 124 30.79 12.73 12.65
N VAL A 125 30.46 12.76 13.94
CA VAL A 125 30.79 11.77 14.97
C VAL A 125 29.50 11.08 15.39
N ALA A 126 29.47 9.74 15.34
CA ALA A 126 28.34 8.96 15.83
C ALA A 126 28.50 8.66 17.33
N LEU A 127 27.43 8.86 18.10
CA LEU A 127 27.32 8.41 19.48
C LEU A 127 26.95 6.93 19.50
N THR A 128 27.59 6.14 20.37
CA THR A 128 27.23 4.74 20.59
C THR A 128 26.47 4.57 21.90
N PRO A 129 25.45 3.69 21.98
CA PRO A 129 25.01 2.76 20.92
C PRO A 129 23.96 3.33 19.95
N CYS A 130 23.36 4.49 20.24
CA CYS A 130 22.17 4.98 19.54
C CYS A 130 22.38 5.38 18.07
N GLY A 131 23.62 5.61 17.64
CA GLY A 131 23.96 5.96 16.26
C GLY A 131 23.64 7.41 15.86
N HIS A 132 23.16 8.25 16.78
CA HIS A 132 22.92 9.67 16.50
C HIS A 132 24.23 10.41 16.23
N VAL A 133 24.21 11.31 15.24
CA VAL A 133 25.42 11.91 14.69
C VAL A 133 25.47 13.41 15.01
N LEU A 134 26.62 13.87 15.48
CA LEU A 134 26.89 15.25 15.90
C LEU A 134 28.15 15.80 15.23
N CYS A 135 28.36 17.12 15.27
CA CYS A 135 29.66 17.66 14.93
C CYS A 135 30.73 17.33 15.99
N VAL A 136 32.00 17.32 15.58
CA VAL A 136 33.16 17.05 16.47
C VAL A 136 33.10 17.93 17.73
N SER A 137 32.86 19.23 17.59
CA SER A 137 32.79 20.16 18.73
C SER A 137 31.67 19.80 19.71
N CYS A 138 30.44 19.58 19.23
CA CYS A 138 29.32 19.23 20.11
C CYS A 138 29.45 17.83 20.71
N SER A 139 30.15 16.90 20.04
CA SER A 139 30.40 15.55 20.58
C SER A 139 31.22 15.56 21.87
N THR A 140 31.96 16.63 22.16
CA THR A 140 32.78 16.76 23.38
C THR A 140 31.94 16.89 24.65
N ILE A 141 30.69 17.34 24.52
CA ILE A 141 29.74 17.48 25.64
C ILE A 141 29.26 16.10 26.11
N PHE A 142 29.28 15.10 25.22
CA PHE A 142 28.77 13.75 25.45
C PHE A 142 29.88 12.82 25.94
N LEU A 143 30.20 12.92 27.23
CA LEU A 143 31.09 11.99 27.91
C LEU A 143 30.38 10.66 28.18
N ARG A 144 31.16 9.61 28.43
CA ARG A 144 30.62 8.28 28.77
C ARG A 144 29.69 8.39 29.99
N GLY A 145 28.48 7.86 29.87
CA GLY A 145 27.44 7.91 30.90
C GLY A 145 26.49 9.11 30.81
N THR A 146 26.74 10.09 29.94
CA THR A 146 25.75 11.15 29.63
C THR A 146 24.63 10.62 28.74
N SER A 147 23.46 11.26 28.75
CA SER A 147 22.36 10.90 27.85
C SER A 147 22.43 11.63 26.52
N CYS A 148 22.11 10.92 25.43
CA CYS A 148 21.95 11.51 24.10
C CYS A 148 20.80 12.54 24.10
N LEU A 149 21.02 13.75 23.60
CA LEU A 149 19.96 14.77 23.55
C LEU A 149 18.86 14.47 22.50
N VAL A 150 19.09 13.52 21.60
CA VAL A 150 18.12 13.16 20.55
C VAL A 150 17.15 12.07 21.02
N CYS A 151 17.66 11.02 21.68
CA CYS A 151 16.84 9.88 22.10
C CYS A 151 16.85 9.58 23.61
N GLY A 152 17.66 10.27 24.40
CA GLY A 152 17.78 10.05 25.85
C GLY A 152 18.67 8.86 26.26
N GLU A 153 19.08 8.00 25.33
CA GLU A 153 19.90 6.82 25.64
C GLU A 153 21.29 7.18 26.21
N PRO A 154 21.82 6.41 27.18
CA PRO A 154 23.14 6.64 27.74
C PRO A 154 24.25 6.38 26.71
N VAL A 155 25.17 7.33 26.60
CA VAL A 155 26.29 7.32 25.66
C VAL A 155 27.42 6.44 26.22
N ALA A 156 27.73 5.37 25.51
CA ALA A 156 28.82 4.45 25.83
C ALA A 156 30.17 4.89 25.23
N GLY A 157 30.14 5.64 24.12
CA GLY A 157 31.31 6.11 23.40
C GLY A 157 30.96 6.94 22.16
N ARG A 158 31.98 7.23 21.35
CA ARG A 158 31.88 8.02 20.13
C ARG A 158 32.78 7.43 19.04
N GLN A 159 32.34 7.48 17.79
CA GLN A 159 33.08 6.99 16.63
C GLN A 159 33.11 8.05 15.53
N ASN A 160 34.31 8.40 15.06
CA ASN A 160 34.47 9.23 13.87
C ASN A 160 34.07 8.39 12.64
N LEU A 161 33.15 8.90 11.82
CA LEU A 161 32.67 8.17 10.64
C LEU A 161 33.57 8.35 9.41
N PHE A 162 34.47 9.33 9.43
CA PHE A 162 35.38 9.68 8.34
C PHE A 162 36.77 9.95 8.94
N SER A 163 37.50 8.88 9.26
CA SER A 163 38.91 8.93 9.67
C SER A 163 39.82 8.59 8.49
#